data_AF-W1EZD4-F1
#
_entry.id   AF-W1EZD4-F1
#
_cell.length_a   1.000
_cell.length_b   1.000
_cell.length_c   1.000
_cell.angle_alpha   90.00
_cell.angle_beta   90.00
_cell.angle_gamma   90.00
#
_symmetry.space_group_name_H-M   'P 1'
#
loop_
_entity.id
_entity.type
_entity.pdbx_description
1 polymer ?
#
loop_
_entity_poly.entity_id
_entity_poly.type
_entity_poly.pdbx_seq_one_letter_code
_entity_poly.pdbx_strand_id
1 'polypeptide(L)'
;MEMTQYSHINGENHPVVGAAGRDMMDRPEEEAGSVLSTAKSYLALFRDPVVARNVSESHFKIKDLMNHDDPVSLYIVTQPNDKARLRPLVRIMLNMIVRLLADKMEFERVDNNLTLWQRF
;
A
#
# COMPACT_ATOMS: atom_id res chain seq x y z
N MET A 1 25.08 -0.34 6.78
CA MET A 1 25.82 -1.39 6.05
C MET A 1 24.98 -2.61 5.70
N GLU A 2 23.92 -2.97 6.46
CA GLU A 2 23.09 -4.13 6.09
C GLU A 2 22.49 -4.04 4.69
N MET A 3 21.81 -2.94 4.32
CA MET A 3 21.14 -2.86 3.00
C MET A 3 22.08 -2.99 1.78
N THR A 4 23.37 -2.66 1.93
CA THR A 4 24.34 -2.72 0.82
C THR A 4 25.04 -4.06 0.66
N GLN A 5 24.92 -4.95 1.64
CA GLN A 5 25.66 -6.21 1.69
C GLN A 5 24.76 -7.41 2.00
N TYR A 6 23.55 -7.19 2.54
CA TYR A 6 22.65 -8.26 2.91
C TYR A 6 22.19 -9.03 1.67
N SER A 7 22.26 -10.35 1.76
CA SER A 7 21.83 -11.27 0.71
C SER A 7 20.32 -11.34 0.65
N HIS A 8 19.74 -10.90 -0.47
CA HIS A 8 18.29 -10.84 -0.66
C HIS A 8 17.79 -11.95 -1.60
N ILE A 9 18.39 -12.07 -2.79
CA ILE A 9 17.98 -13.03 -3.83
C ILE A 9 19.17 -13.91 -4.16
N ASN A 10 18.99 -15.23 -4.12
CA ASN A 10 20.01 -16.22 -4.49
C ASN A 10 21.35 -16.07 -3.73
N GLY A 11 21.31 -15.57 -2.49
CA GLY A 11 22.53 -15.34 -1.71
C GLY A 11 23.29 -14.06 -2.08
N GLU A 12 22.82 -13.27 -3.05
CA GLU A 12 23.41 -12.01 -3.45
C GLU A 12 22.55 -10.80 -3.03
N ASN A 13 23.20 -9.64 -2.92
CA ASN A 13 22.49 -8.40 -2.66
C ASN A 13 21.65 -8.01 -3.87
N HIS A 14 20.38 -7.67 -3.63
CA HIS A 14 19.49 -7.20 -4.69
C HIS A 14 19.99 -5.84 -5.22
N PRO A 15 20.31 -5.68 -6.52
CA PRO A 15 20.95 -4.48 -7.05
C PRO A 15 20.25 -3.17 -6.68
N VAL A 16 18.92 -3.14 -6.79
CA VAL A 16 18.10 -1.96 -6.40
C VAL A 16 18.20 -1.62 -4.91
N VAL A 17 18.25 -2.62 -4.03
CA VAL A 17 18.33 -2.39 -2.58
C VAL A 17 19.72 -1.89 -2.21
N GLY A 18 20.77 -2.52 -2.76
CA GLY A 18 22.14 -2.09 -2.56
C GLY A 18 22.42 -0.69 -3.08
N ALA A 19 21.89 -0.34 -4.26
CA ALA A 19 21.97 1.01 -4.83
C ALA A 19 21.29 2.03 -3.92
N ALA A 20 20.05 1.80 -3.52
CA ALA A 20 19.33 2.70 -2.61
C ALA A 20 20.03 2.85 -1.24
N GLY A 21 20.63 1.78 -0.72
CA GLY A 21 21.43 1.83 0.50
C GLY A 21 22.70 2.66 0.33
N ARG A 22 23.33 2.60 -0.85
CA ARG A 22 24.53 3.40 -1.17
C ARG A 22 24.18 4.88 -1.34
N ASP A 23 23.11 5.18 -2.07
CA ASP A 23 22.57 6.53 -2.22
C ASP A 23 22.28 7.20 -0.86
N MET A 24 21.82 6.43 0.13
CA MET A 24 21.55 6.96 1.47
C MET A 24 22.83 7.19 2.29
N MET A 25 23.89 6.39 2.07
CA MET A 25 25.19 6.57 2.74
C MET A 25 25.99 7.72 2.14
N ASP A 26 25.88 7.93 0.84
CA ASP A 26 26.58 9.00 0.12
C ASP A 26 25.91 10.37 0.31
N ARG A 27 24.74 10.40 0.97
CA ARG A 27 23.95 11.61 1.17
C ARG A 27 24.53 12.50 2.28
N PRO A 28 24.61 13.84 2.09
CA PRO A 28 25.04 14.76 3.14
C PRO A 28 24.18 14.65 4.41
N GLU A 29 24.78 14.82 5.60
CA GLU A 29 24.10 14.63 6.88
C GLU A 29 22.85 15.50 7.04
N GLU A 30 22.89 16.76 6.59
CA GLU A 30 21.75 17.69 6.66
C GLU A 30 20.56 17.19 5.83
N GLU A 31 20.83 16.71 4.61
CA GLU A 31 19.79 16.13 3.77
C GLU A 31 19.28 14.79 4.32
N ALA A 32 20.18 13.94 4.80
CA ALA A 32 19.84 12.66 5.42
C ALA A 32 18.94 12.87 6.65
N GLY A 33 19.24 13.87 7.47
CA GLY A 33 18.42 14.27 8.62
C GLY A 33 17.03 14.74 8.22
N SER A 34 16.92 15.56 7.17
CA SER A 34 15.63 16.02 6.63
C SER A 34 14.77 14.87 6.10
N VAL A 35 15.36 13.97 5.30
CA VAL A 35 14.68 12.77 4.78
C VAL A 35 14.22 11.87 5.93
N LEU A 36 15.07 11.62 6.92
CA LEU A 36 14.74 10.79 8.08
C LEU A 36 13.60 11.38 8.90
N SER A 37 13.58 12.70 9.12
CA SER A 37 12.52 13.38 9.86
C SER A 37 11.16 13.28 9.16
N THR A 38 11.15 13.42 7.83
CA THR A 38 9.96 13.26 6.99
C THR A 38 9.45 11.82 7.05
N ALA A 39 10.34 10.85 6.87
CA ALA A 39 10.00 9.42 6.92
C ALA A 39 9.42 9.03 8.30
N LYS A 40 10.04 9.48 9.39
CA LYS A 40 9.53 9.26 10.76
C LYS A 40 8.12 9.81 10.94
N SER A 41 7.84 10.98 10.39
CA SER A 41 6.52 11.62 10.50
C SER A 41 5.45 10.86 9.71
N TYR A 42 5.76 10.38 8.50
CA TYR A 42 4.82 9.59 7.69
C TYR A 42 4.59 8.19 8.24
N LEU A 43 5.61 7.57 8.82
CA LEU A 43 5.52 6.22 9.38
C LEU A 43 5.12 6.19 10.86
N ALA A 44 4.92 7.35 11.49
CA ALA A 44 4.59 7.46 12.91
C ALA A 44 3.36 6.64 13.30
N LEU A 45 2.35 6.56 12.43
CA LEU A 45 1.13 5.78 12.68
C LEU A 45 1.44 4.30 12.94
N PHE A 46 2.41 3.72 12.22
CA PHE A 46 2.76 2.30 12.34
C PHE A 46 3.55 1.98 13.61
N ARG A 47 3.93 3.00 14.40
CA ARG A 47 4.50 2.82 15.74
C ARG A 47 3.42 2.66 16.81
N ASP A 48 2.16 2.98 16.51
CA ASP A 48 1.03 2.68 17.38
C ASP A 48 0.90 1.15 17.50
N PRO A 49 0.95 0.58 18.72
CA PRO A 49 0.96 -0.87 18.89
C PRO A 49 -0.33 -1.54 18.42
N VAL A 50 -1.47 -0.84 18.47
CA VAL A 50 -2.74 -1.35 17.97
C VAL A 50 -2.69 -1.42 16.45
N VAL A 51 -2.23 -0.36 15.78
CA VAL A 51 -2.08 -0.38 14.32
C VAL A 51 -1.06 -1.43 13.91
N ALA A 52 0.14 -1.42 14.49
CA ALA A 52 1.22 -2.35 14.18
C ALA A 52 0.77 -3.81 14.26
N ARG A 53 0.05 -4.17 15.33
CA ARG A 53 -0.50 -5.53 15.48
C ARG A 53 -1.48 -5.87 14.38
N ASN A 54 -2.41 -4.98 14.05
CA ASN A 54 -3.45 -5.22 13.04
C ASN A 54 -2.93 -5.22 11.59
N VAL A 55 -1.76 -4.62 11.32
CA VAL A 55 -1.14 -4.63 9.99
C VAL A 55 0.03 -5.61 9.86
N SER A 56 0.32 -6.39 10.91
CA SER A 56 1.47 -7.31 10.92
C SER A 56 1.31 -8.49 9.96
N GLU A 57 0.07 -8.85 9.63
CA GLU A 57 -0.27 -9.94 8.73
C GLU A 57 -1.59 -9.62 8.01
N SER A 58 -1.77 -10.10 6.78
CA SER A 58 -3.03 -10.00 6.04
C SER A 58 -3.28 -11.25 5.22
N HIS A 59 -4.37 -11.95 5.52
CA HIS A 59 -4.90 -13.04 4.69
C HIS A 59 -5.79 -12.53 3.56
N PHE A 60 -6.30 -11.31 3.69
CA PHE A 60 -7.12 -10.66 2.67
C PHE A 60 -6.25 -10.18 1.51
N LYS A 61 -6.67 -10.49 0.27
CA LYS A 61 -6.07 -9.91 -0.94
C LYS A 61 -7.06 -8.94 -1.56
N ILE A 62 -6.59 -7.75 -1.93
CA ILE A 62 -7.41 -6.73 -2.59
C ILE A 62 -8.09 -7.25 -3.87
N LYS A 63 -7.44 -8.17 -4.59
CA LYS A 63 -7.99 -8.80 -5.80
C LYS A 63 -9.26 -9.61 -5.54
N ASP A 64 -9.44 -10.12 -4.32
CA ASP A 64 -10.60 -10.92 -3.94
C ASP A 64 -11.89 -10.09 -3.97
N LEU A 65 -11.80 -8.75 -3.88
CA LEU A 65 -12.97 -7.87 -3.99
C LEU A 65 -13.73 -7.99 -5.30
N MET A 66 -13.06 -8.35 -6.40
CA MET A 66 -13.68 -8.46 -7.73
C MET A 66 -13.57 -9.86 -8.33
N ASN A 67 -12.72 -10.74 -7.78
CA ASN A 67 -12.32 -12.00 -8.43
C ASN A 67 -12.44 -13.23 -7.53
N HIS A 68 -13.11 -13.12 -6.37
CA HIS A 68 -13.36 -14.26 -5.50
C HIS A 68 -14.62 -15.01 -5.95
N ASP A 69 -14.63 -16.34 -5.80
CA ASP A 69 -15.77 -17.20 -6.21
C ASP A 69 -17.07 -16.80 -5.49
N ASP A 70 -16.95 -16.50 -4.20
CA ASP A 70 -18.02 -15.89 -3.40
C ASP A 70 -17.83 -14.36 -3.33
N PRO A 71 -18.86 -13.54 -3.63
CA PRO A 71 -18.75 -12.08 -3.59
C PRO A 71 -18.28 -11.53 -2.22
N VAL A 72 -17.28 -10.66 -2.24
CA VAL A 72 -16.69 -10.06 -1.03
C VAL A 72 -17.01 -8.57 -0.94
N SER A 73 -17.48 -8.13 0.23
CA SER A 73 -17.67 -6.71 0.56
C SER A 73 -16.65 -6.24 1.61
N LEU A 74 -15.98 -5.11 1.37
CA LEU A 74 -15.09 -4.46 2.34
C LEU A 74 -15.74 -3.24 2.97
N TYR A 75 -15.79 -3.22 4.31
CA TYR A 75 -16.28 -2.09 5.09
C TYR A 75 -15.13 -1.41 5.83
N ILE A 76 -14.92 -0.12 5.56
CA ILE A 76 -13.95 0.72 6.27
C ILE A 76 -14.71 1.58 7.27
N VAL A 77 -14.77 1.14 8.52
CA VAL A 77 -15.48 1.85 9.60
C VAL A 77 -14.46 2.52 10.52
N THR A 78 -14.65 3.81 10.78
CA THR A 78 -13.79 4.57 11.70
C THR A 78 -14.65 5.36 12.67
N GLN A 79 -14.22 5.46 13.93
CA GLN A 79 -14.84 6.35 14.89
C GLN A 79 -14.46 7.81 14.57
N PRO A 80 -15.33 8.80 14.87
CA PRO A 80 -15.03 10.21 14.64
C PRO A 80 -13.68 10.66 15.22
N ASN A 81 -13.35 10.17 16.42
CA ASN A 81 -12.10 10.46 17.12
C ASN A 81 -10.86 9.89 16.40
N ASP A 82 -11.02 8.78 15.67
CA ASP A 82 -9.93 8.09 14.98
C ASP A 82 -9.71 8.56 13.54
N LYS A 83 -10.66 9.32 12.98
CA LYS A 83 -10.65 9.73 11.57
C LYS A 83 -9.34 10.39 11.15
N ALA A 84 -8.78 11.28 11.98
CA ALA A 84 -7.52 11.95 11.67
C ALA A 84 -6.33 10.98 11.78
N ARG A 85 -6.32 10.15 12.84
CA ARG A 85 -5.25 9.21 13.16
C ARG A 85 -5.12 8.11 12.12
N LEU A 86 -6.23 7.51 11.69
CA LEU A 86 -6.23 6.37 10.74
C LEU A 86 -6.21 6.80 9.26
N ARG A 87 -6.28 8.10 8.97
CA ARG A 87 -6.28 8.63 7.60
C ARG A 87 -5.13 8.10 6.74
N PRO A 88 -3.88 8.01 7.21
CA PRO A 88 -2.78 7.46 6.41
C PRO A 88 -3.00 6.00 6.02
N LEU A 89 -3.49 5.16 6.95
CA LEU A 89 -3.76 3.74 6.70
C LEU A 89 -4.88 3.56 5.67
N VAL A 90 -6.00 4.27 5.85
CA VAL A 90 -7.13 4.25 4.91
C VAL A 90 -6.69 4.72 3.52
N ARG A 91 -5.86 5.77 3.46
CA ARG A 91 -5.33 6.29 2.19
C ARG A 91 -4.49 5.25 1.46
N ILE A 92 -3.61 4.53 2.16
CA ILE A 92 -2.79 3.46 1.56
C ILE A 92 -3.68 2.35 1.02
N MET A 93 -4.67 1.91 1.81
CA MET A 93 -5.61 0.86 1.41
C MET A 93 -6.39 1.24 0.14
N LEU A 94 -6.99 2.43 0.10
CA LEU A 94 -7.72 2.91 -1.08
C LEU A 94 -6.80 3.08 -2.30
N ASN A 95 -5.57 3.56 -2.10
CA ASN A 95 -4.63 3.70 -3.21
C ASN A 95 -4.25 2.33 -3.81
N MET A 96 -4.03 1.32 -2.97
CA MET A 96 -3.77 -0.04 -3.43
C MET A 96 -4.99 -0.65 -4.13
N ILE A 97 -6.20 -0.42 -3.62
CA ILE A 97 -7.45 -0.87 -4.28
C ILE A 97 -7.51 -0.33 -5.71
N VAL A 98 -7.37 0.99 -5.87
CA VAL A 98 -7.41 1.61 -7.21
C VAL A 98 -6.28 1.08 -8.09
N ARG A 99 -5.03 1.08 -7.60
CA ARG A 99 -3.88 0.64 -8.41
C ARG A 99 -3.95 -0.82 -8.83
N LEU A 100 -4.41 -1.72 -7.96
CA LEU A 100 -4.39 -3.15 -8.23
C LEU A 100 -5.59 -3.61 -9.06
N LEU A 101 -6.75 -2.97 -8.89
CA LEU A 101 -7.98 -3.36 -9.59
C LEU A 101 -8.16 -2.61 -10.91
N ALA A 102 -7.68 -1.37 -11.02
CA ALA A 102 -7.88 -0.57 -12.25
C ALA A 102 -6.85 -0.80 -13.36
N ASP A 103 -5.71 -1.42 -13.05
CA ASP A 103 -4.61 -1.61 -14.01
C ASP A 103 -4.99 -2.46 -15.24
N LYS A 104 -6.01 -3.33 -15.11
CA LYS A 104 -6.48 -4.23 -16.18
C LYS A 104 -8.01 -4.29 -16.28
N MET A 105 -8.70 -3.18 -15.99
CA MET A 105 -10.14 -3.14 -16.22
C MET A 105 -10.43 -3.15 -17.71
N GLU A 106 -10.84 -4.31 -18.23
CA GLU A 106 -11.56 -4.41 -19.50
C GLU A 106 -13.02 -4.07 -19.22
N PHE A 107 -13.46 -2.92 -19.70
CA PHE A 107 -14.88 -2.57 -19.64
C PHE A 107 -15.61 -3.37 -20.70
N GLU A 108 -16.55 -4.23 -20.30
CA GLU A 108 -17.54 -4.74 -21.25
C GLU A 108 -18.21 -3.53 -21.90
N ARG A 109 -18.11 -3.44 -23.23
CA ARG A 109 -18.85 -2.43 -23.99
C ARG A 109 -20.33 -2.70 -23.75
N VAL A 110 -20.93 -1.89 -22.89
CA VAL A 110 -22.38 -1.93 -22.68
C VAL A 110 -23.03 -1.70 -24.04
N ASP A 111 -23.79 -2.69 -24.50
CA ASP A 111 -24.45 -2.63 -25.79
C ASP A 111 -25.36 -1.39 -25.81
N ASN A 112 -25.12 -0.47 -26.74
CA ASN A 112 -25.82 0.82 -26.80
C ASN A 112 -27.32 0.65 -27.11
N ASN A 113 -27.77 -0.57 -27.40
CA ASN A 113 -29.16 -0.93 -27.63
C ASN A 113 -29.92 -1.35 -26.36
N LEU A 114 -29.27 -1.43 -25.19
CA LEU A 114 -29.95 -1.77 -23.93
C LEU A 114 -30.45 -0.50 -23.22
N THR A 115 -31.75 -0.48 -22.94
CA THR A 115 -32.39 0.58 -22.15
C THR A 115 -31.96 0.52 -20.69
N LEU A 116 -32.07 1.64 -19.96
CA LEU A 116 -31.56 1.81 -18.60
C LEU A 116 -32.06 0.74 -17.60
N TRP A 117 -33.25 0.17 -17.85
CA TRP A 117 -33.91 -0.84 -17.01
C TRP A 117 -33.43 -2.27 -17.27
N GLN A 118 -32.76 -2.52 -18.39
CA GLN A 118 -32.22 -3.84 -18.74
C GLN A 118 -30.78 -4.03 -18.26
N ARG A 119 -30.20 -3.01 -17.61
CA ARG A 119 -28.80 -2.97 -17.14
C ARG A 119 -28.64 -3.27 -15.64
N PHE A 120 -29.73 -3.55 -14.91
CA PHE A 120 -29.76 -3.85 -13.47
C PHE A 120 -30.46 -5.18 -13.19
#